data_AF-A0A2S9AM71-F1
#
_entry.id   AF-A0A2S9AM71-F1
#
_cell.length_a   1.000
_cell.length_b   1.000
_cell.length_c   1.000
_cell.angle_alpha   90.00
_cell.angle_beta   90.00
_cell.angle_gamma   90.00
#
_symmetry.space_group_name_H-M   'P 1'
#
loop_
_entity.id
_entity.type
_entity.pdbx_description
1 polymer ?
#
loop_
_entity_poly.entity_id
_entity_poly.type
_entity_poly.pdbx_seq_one_letter_code
_entity_poly.pdbx_strand_id
1 'polypeptide(L)'
;MTKAERPRTLGWWFVLLSALGAVLIWFVFIGQYADGREIEGQCFGNVPPGAVATEDSSAYEADITFLPPGRQCTYAATDGGTITTQTGESRVPIAFLATGLGLLALVLTWAFRRRTTAMQQVLTHSALLVLGLGWATIAIYANG
;
A
#
# COMPACT_ATOMS: atom_id res chain seq x y z
N MET A 1 10.35 40.27 -25.78
CA MET A 1 11.12 39.19 -25.13
C MET A 1 10.33 38.68 -23.93
N THR A 2 9.54 37.62 -24.09
CA THR A 2 8.82 36.99 -22.98
C THR A 2 9.78 36.11 -22.21
N LYS A 3 10.06 36.48 -20.96
CA LYS A 3 10.88 35.70 -20.02
C LYS A 3 10.19 34.35 -19.85
N ALA A 4 10.76 33.28 -20.38
CA ALA A 4 10.23 31.94 -20.18
C ALA A 4 10.24 31.61 -18.68
N GLU A 5 9.08 31.65 -18.02
CA GLU A 5 8.85 31.25 -16.62
C GLU A 5 9.07 29.75 -16.33
N ARG A 6 9.75 29.04 -17.23
CA ARG A 6 9.79 27.57 -17.30
C ARG A 6 10.74 26.79 -16.36
N PRO A 7 11.46 27.34 -15.36
CA PRO A 7 12.18 26.47 -14.41
C PRO A 7 11.36 26.05 -13.18
N ARG A 8 10.37 26.83 -12.74
CA ARG A 8 9.73 26.63 -11.41
C ARG A 8 8.65 25.55 -11.39
N THR A 9 7.89 25.40 -12.47
CA THR A 9 6.77 24.45 -12.57
C THR A 9 7.22 23.00 -12.59
N LEU A 10 8.42 22.72 -13.13
CA LEU A 10 8.97 21.36 -13.22
C LEU A 10 9.19 20.72 -11.84
N GLY A 11 9.78 21.44 -10.90
CA GLY A 11 10.01 20.90 -9.55
C GLY A 11 8.72 20.61 -8.77
N TRP A 12 7.65 21.36 -9.03
CA TRP A 12 6.34 21.08 -8.44
C TRP A 12 5.72 19.79 -8.96
N TRP A 13 5.96 19.41 -10.21
CA TRP A 13 5.55 18.10 -10.72
C TRP A 13 6.23 16.95 -9.99
N PHE A 14 7.50 17.09 -9.61
CA PHE A 14 8.20 16.06 -8.83
C PHE A 14 7.61 15.93 -7.43
N VAL A 15 7.32 17.06 -6.78
CA VAL A 15 6.63 17.08 -5.49
C VAL A 15 5.26 16.38 -5.60
N LEU A 16 4.45 16.73 -6.61
CA LEU A 16 3.14 16.11 -6.84
C LEU A 16 3.23 14.60 -7.06
N LEU A 17 4.17 14.14 -7.88
CA LEU A 17 4.40 12.70 -8.11
C LEU A 17 4.76 11.98 -6.81
N SER A 18 5.68 12.53 -6.01
CA SER A 18 6.05 11.94 -4.72
C SER A 18 4.91 11.96 -3.70
N ALA A 19 4.12 13.04 -3.67
CA ALA A 19 2.96 13.15 -2.79
C ALA A 19 1.86 12.16 -3.18
N LEU A 20 1.61 11.97 -4.48
CA LEU A 20 0.67 10.96 -4.96
C LEU A 20 1.11 9.55 -4.56
N GLY A 21 2.40 9.23 -4.71
CA GLY A 21 2.96 7.98 -4.23
C GLY A 21 2.75 7.77 -2.73
N ALA A 22 3.02 8.81 -1.93
CA ALA A 22 2.78 8.76 -0.49
C ALA A 22 1.30 8.54 -0.15
N VAL A 23 0.37 9.25 -0.79
CA VAL A 23 -1.07 9.08 -0.56
C VAL A 23 -1.53 7.66 -0.91
N LEU A 24 -1.06 7.11 -2.03
CA LEU A 24 -1.44 5.76 -2.46
C LEU A 24 -0.96 4.68 -1.50
N ILE A 25 0.25 4.77 -0.93
CA ILE A 25 0.70 3.77 0.05
C ILE A 25 -0.11 3.85 1.36
N TRP A 26 -0.51 5.06 1.77
CA TRP A 26 -1.40 5.22 2.93
C TRP A 26 -2.81 4.71 2.65
N PHE A 27 -3.31 4.83 1.43
CA PHE A 27 -4.55 4.19 1.01
C PHE A 27 -4.46 2.65 1.10
N VAL A 28 -3.33 2.07 0.68
CA VAL A 28 -3.07 0.62 0.84
C VAL A 28 -3.09 0.22 2.31
N PHE A 29 -2.41 0.98 3.18
CA PHE A 29 -2.41 0.72 4.62
C PHE A 29 -3.81 0.81 5.23
N ILE A 30 -4.61 1.82 4.89
CA ILE A 30 -6.00 1.95 5.36
C ILE A 30 -6.82 0.71 4.94
N GLY A 31 -6.62 0.23 3.72
CA GLY A 31 -7.27 -1.00 3.25
C GLY A 31 -6.87 -2.24 4.07
N GLN A 32 -5.58 -2.43 4.33
CA GLN A 32 -5.09 -3.53 5.18
C GLN A 32 -5.63 -3.42 6.61
N TYR A 33 -5.67 -2.21 7.16
CA TYR A 33 -6.19 -1.93 8.49
C TYR A 33 -7.68 -2.24 8.62
N ALA A 34 -8.47 -1.87 7.60
CA ALA A 34 -9.89 -2.20 7.53
C ALA A 34 -10.10 -3.73 7.54
N ASP A 35 -9.35 -4.46 6.71
CA ASP A 35 -9.40 -5.92 6.66
C ASP A 35 -8.99 -6.57 8.00
N GLY A 36 -7.97 -6.01 8.66
CA GLY A 36 -7.49 -6.53 9.95
C GLY A 36 -8.44 -6.26 11.12
N ARG A 37 -9.25 -5.19 11.05
CA ARG A 37 -10.27 -4.85 12.06
C ARG A 37 -11.58 -5.62 11.86
N GLU A 38 -11.98 -5.85 10.61
CA GLU A 38 -13.17 -6.65 10.26
C GLU A 38 -12.83 -8.15 10.28
N ILE A 39 -12.40 -8.66 11.44
CA ILE A 39 -11.92 -10.05 11.64
C ILE A 39 -12.89 -11.09 11.07
N GLU A 40 -14.17 -10.74 11.00
CA GLU A 40 -15.25 -11.60 10.51
C GLU A 40 -15.66 -11.28 9.07
N GLY A 41 -15.83 -10.00 8.69
CA GLY A 41 -16.49 -9.64 7.43
C GLY A 41 -15.82 -10.16 6.15
N GLN A 42 -14.49 -10.04 6.04
CA GLN A 42 -13.78 -10.40 4.80
C GLN A 42 -13.55 -11.91 4.64
N CYS A 43 -13.24 -12.63 5.73
CA CYS A 43 -13.10 -14.08 5.66
C CYS A 43 -14.49 -14.76 5.54
N PHE A 44 -15.51 -14.31 6.29
CA PHE A 44 -16.89 -14.80 6.10
C PHE A 44 -17.46 -14.46 4.72
N GLY A 45 -17.15 -13.29 4.17
CA GLY A 45 -17.63 -12.87 2.85
C GLY A 45 -16.99 -13.63 1.68
N ASN A 46 -15.81 -14.22 1.88
CA ASN A 46 -15.04 -14.90 0.83
C ASN A 46 -14.79 -16.39 1.15
N VAL A 47 -15.75 -17.06 1.79
CA VAL A 47 -15.65 -18.50 2.09
C VAL A 47 -15.63 -19.30 0.76
N PRO A 48 -14.57 -20.08 0.49
CA PRO A 48 -14.46 -20.85 -0.73
C PRO A 48 -15.41 -22.07 -0.72
N PRO A 49 -15.84 -22.56 -1.90
CA PRO A 49 -16.62 -23.80 -1.98
C PRO A 49 -15.86 -24.98 -1.36
N GLY A 50 -16.51 -25.76 -0.51
CA GLY A 50 -15.90 -26.89 0.19
C GLY A 50 -15.26 -26.56 1.54
N ALA A 51 -15.26 -25.30 1.96
CA ALA A 51 -14.91 -24.94 3.33
C ALA A 51 -16.06 -25.26 4.31
N VAL A 52 -15.71 -25.64 5.53
CA VAL A 52 -16.64 -25.78 6.65
C VAL A 52 -17.00 -24.38 7.13
N ALA A 53 -18.12 -23.86 6.66
CA ALA A 53 -18.69 -22.60 7.12
C ALA A 53 -19.58 -22.85 8.34
N THR A 54 -19.17 -22.41 9.52
CA THR A 54 -20.07 -22.25 10.68
C THR A 54 -20.16 -20.77 11.02
N GLU A 55 -21.22 -20.35 11.71
CA GLU A 55 -21.37 -18.95 12.18
C GLU A 55 -20.34 -18.56 13.26
N ASP A 56 -19.49 -19.51 13.69
CA ASP A 56 -18.44 -19.28 14.68
C ASP A 56 -17.13 -18.88 14.02
N SER A 57 -16.54 -17.77 14.46
CA SER A 57 -15.20 -17.30 14.06
C SER A 57 -14.06 -18.26 14.40
N SER A 58 -14.34 -19.35 15.13
CA SER A 58 -13.39 -20.45 15.39
C SER A 58 -13.22 -21.43 14.23
N ALA A 59 -14.05 -21.33 13.18
CA ALA A 59 -13.99 -22.23 12.02
C ALA A 59 -12.86 -21.94 11.03
N TYR A 60 -12.16 -20.82 11.19
CA TYR A 60 -11.05 -20.44 10.33
C TYR A 60 -9.96 -19.69 11.11
N GLU A 61 -8.72 -19.88 10.66
CA GLU A 61 -7.57 -19.10 11.11
C GLU A 61 -7.37 -17.93 10.16
N ALA A 62 -7.00 -16.75 10.67
CA ALA A 62 -6.83 -15.58 9.83
C ALA A 62 -5.62 -14.76 10.28
N ASP A 63 -4.60 -14.72 9.42
CA ASP A 63 -3.35 -14.00 9.69
C ASP A 63 -3.26 -12.76 8.83
N ILE A 64 -2.76 -11.65 9.40
CA ILE A 64 -2.50 -10.43 8.64
C ILE A 64 -1.21 -10.60 7.86
N THR A 65 -1.26 -10.32 6.55
CA THR A 65 -0.12 -10.51 5.66
C THR A 65 0.50 -9.19 5.24
N PHE A 66 1.82 -9.15 5.15
CA PHE A 66 2.56 -7.98 4.66
C PHE A 66 2.40 -7.83 3.14
N LEU A 67 2.54 -8.92 2.40
CA LEU A 67 2.41 -8.96 0.95
C LEU A 67 1.70 -10.26 0.52
N PRO A 68 0.51 -10.17 -0.09
CA PRO A 68 -0.26 -8.95 -0.35
C PRO A 68 -0.76 -8.27 0.95
N PRO A 69 -0.95 -6.94 0.96
CA PRO A 69 -1.43 -6.21 2.15
C PRO A 69 -2.90 -6.53 2.40
N GLY A 70 -3.16 -7.45 3.32
CA GLY A 70 -4.50 -8.00 3.58
C GLY A 70 -4.42 -9.10 4.63
N ARG A 71 -5.13 -10.21 4.40
CA ARG A 71 -5.13 -11.38 5.28
C ARG A 71 -5.10 -12.69 4.50
N GLN A 72 -4.48 -13.68 5.12
CA GLN A 72 -4.58 -15.07 4.72
C GLN A 72 -5.63 -15.75 5.60
N CYS A 73 -6.74 -16.20 5.02
CA CYS A 73 -7.79 -16.95 5.72
C CYS A 73 -7.62 -18.45 5.43
N THR A 74 -7.50 -19.27 6.46
CA THR A 74 -7.38 -20.73 6.37
C THR A 74 -8.62 -21.39 6.96
N TYR A 75 -9.36 -22.12 6.14
CA TYR A 75 -10.60 -22.82 6.52
C TYR A 75 -10.36 -24.32 6.61
N ALA A 76 -11.07 -25.01 7.49
CA ALA A 76 -11.18 -26.46 7.42
C ALA A 76 -11.99 -26.86 6.17
N ALA A 77 -11.53 -27.89 5.45
CA ALA A 77 -12.22 -28.43 4.28
C ALA A 77 -13.17 -29.57 4.69
N THR A 78 -14.31 -29.70 4.01
CA THR A 78 -15.33 -30.72 4.32
C THR A 78 -14.86 -32.15 4.04
N ASP A 79 -13.83 -32.33 3.21
CA ASP A 79 -13.22 -33.60 2.84
C ASP A 79 -12.03 -34.01 3.72
N GLY A 80 -11.71 -33.24 4.77
CA GLY A 80 -10.61 -33.53 5.70
C GLY A 80 -9.29 -32.94 5.22
N GLY A 81 -9.22 -31.61 5.21
CA GLY A 81 -8.03 -30.83 4.83
C GLY A 81 -8.20 -29.36 5.21
N THR A 82 -7.42 -28.47 4.57
CA THR A 82 -7.54 -27.02 4.75
C THR A 82 -7.56 -26.29 3.40
N ILE A 83 -8.37 -25.25 3.28
CA ILE A 83 -8.42 -24.35 2.12
C ILE A 83 -7.93 -22.98 2.55
N THR A 84 -6.98 -22.39 1.82
CA THR A 84 -6.43 -21.06 2.11
C THR A 84 -6.87 -20.06 1.05
N THR A 85 -7.35 -18.90 1.46
CA THR A 85 -7.64 -17.76 0.58
C THR A 85 -6.86 -16.53 1.03
N GLN A 86 -6.47 -15.70 0.07
CA GLN A 86 -5.69 -14.50 0.30
C GLN A 86 -6.50 -13.27 -0.09
N THR A 87 -6.62 -12.31 0.82
CA THR A 87 -7.22 -11.00 0.55
C THR A 87 -6.16 -9.95 0.26
N GLY A 88 -6.59 -8.81 -0.27
CA GLY A 88 -5.70 -7.66 -0.50
C GLY A 88 -4.85 -7.72 -1.78
N GLU A 89 -5.05 -8.73 -2.65
CA GLU A 89 -4.31 -8.84 -3.92
C GLU A 89 -4.47 -7.60 -4.81
N SER A 90 -5.66 -6.99 -4.82
CA SER A 90 -5.95 -5.76 -5.57
C SER A 90 -5.11 -4.56 -5.12
N ARG A 91 -4.55 -4.59 -3.91
CA ARG A 91 -3.73 -3.50 -3.35
C ARG A 91 -2.26 -3.61 -3.72
N VAL A 92 -1.80 -4.79 -4.12
CA VAL A 92 -0.42 -5.03 -4.58
C VAL A 92 -0.02 -4.09 -5.72
N PRO A 93 -0.75 -4.01 -6.86
CA PRO A 93 -0.36 -3.11 -7.95
C PRO A 93 -0.37 -1.65 -7.51
N ILE A 94 -1.24 -1.24 -6.58
CA ILE A 94 -1.30 0.12 -6.04
C ILE A 94 -0.04 0.41 -5.22
N ALA A 95 0.40 -0.51 -4.35
CA ALA A 95 1.60 -0.35 -3.53
C ALA A 95 2.88 -0.25 -4.39
N PHE A 96 2.96 -1.05 -5.46
CA PHE A 96 4.06 -0.95 -6.42
C PHE A 96 4.02 0.35 -7.22
N LEU A 97 2.84 0.78 -7.68
CA LEU A 97 2.69 2.05 -8.37
C LEU A 97 3.05 3.24 -7.47
N ALA A 98 2.62 3.22 -6.21
CA ALA A 98 2.99 4.21 -5.19
C ALA A 98 4.51 4.34 -5.06
N THR A 99 5.19 3.20 -4.90
CA THR A 99 6.64 3.11 -4.77
C THR A 99 7.35 3.59 -6.05
N GLY A 100 6.85 3.19 -7.22
CA GLY A 100 7.35 3.62 -8.52
C GLY A 100 7.29 5.13 -8.72
N LEU A 101 6.17 5.77 -8.35
CA LEU A 101 6.01 7.22 -8.40
C LEU A 101 6.99 7.95 -7.49
N GLY A 102 7.19 7.44 -6.26
CA GLY A 102 8.18 7.98 -5.33
C GLY A 102 9.60 7.89 -5.90
N LEU A 103 10.02 6.70 -6.34
CA LEU A 103 11.36 6.50 -6.91
C LEU A 103 11.59 7.36 -8.15
N LEU A 104 10.59 7.45 -9.04
CA LEU A 104 10.68 8.32 -10.21
C LEU A 104 10.86 9.79 -9.80
N ALA A 105 10.09 10.27 -8.82
CA ALA A 105 10.23 11.64 -8.32
C ALA A 105 11.62 11.90 -7.70
N LEU A 106 12.19 10.92 -6.99
CA LEU A 106 13.54 11.01 -6.44
C LEU A 106 14.59 11.13 -7.55
N VAL A 107 14.55 10.23 -8.53
CA VAL A 107 15.48 10.21 -9.67
C VAL A 107 15.39 11.51 -10.45
N LEU A 108 14.18 11.99 -10.74
CA LEU A 108 13.97 13.25 -11.45
C LEU A 108 14.47 14.45 -10.64
N THR A 109 14.23 14.49 -9.34
CA THR A 109 14.70 15.58 -8.47
C THR A 109 16.23 15.61 -8.43
N TRP A 110 16.89 14.45 -8.41
CA TRP A 110 18.35 14.35 -8.46
C TRP A 110 18.90 14.77 -9.84
N ALA A 111 18.34 14.23 -10.93
CA ALA A 111 18.74 14.54 -12.30
C ALA A 111 18.59 16.03 -12.63
N PHE A 112 17.52 16.66 -12.14
CA PHE A 112 17.22 18.07 -12.37
C PHE A 112 17.53 18.96 -11.16
N ARG A 113 18.45 18.56 -10.27
CA ARG A 113 18.77 19.30 -9.02
C ARG A 113 19.12 20.77 -9.20
N ARG A 114 19.72 21.15 -10.35
CA ARG A 114 20.06 22.55 -10.68
C ARG A 114 18.85 23.39 -11.10
N ARG A 115 17.73 22.74 -11.38
CA ARG A 115 16.45 23.35 -11.81
C ARG A 115 15.38 23.27 -10.72
N THR A 116 15.66 22.65 -9.57
CA THR A 116 14.75 22.56 -8.42
C THR A 116 15.21 23.49 -7.30
N THR A 117 14.26 24.05 -6.57
CA THR A 117 14.56 24.87 -5.38
C THR A 117 14.84 23.96 -4.18
N ALA A 118 15.54 24.48 -3.16
CA ALA A 118 15.77 23.76 -1.90
C ALA A 118 14.45 23.28 -1.27
N MET A 119 13.41 24.11 -1.29
CA MET A 119 12.09 23.74 -0.77
C MET A 119 11.47 22.56 -1.53
N GLN A 120 11.55 22.54 -2.86
CA GLN A 120 11.02 21.43 -3.66
C GLN A 120 11.77 20.13 -3.35
N GLN A 121 13.10 20.19 -3.22
CA GLN A 121 13.90 19.04 -2.83
C GLN A 121 13.47 18.53 -1.45
N VAL A 122 13.38 19.40 -0.45
CA VAL A 122 12.94 19.01 0.91
C VAL A 122 11.56 18.35 0.88
N LEU A 123 10.58 18.94 0.18
CA LEU A 123 9.23 18.38 0.09
C LEU A 123 9.21 16.99 -0.57
N THR A 124 9.98 16.78 -1.65
CA THR A 124 10.09 15.47 -2.29
C THR A 124 10.71 14.44 -1.33
N HIS A 125 11.76 14.79 -0.59
CA HIS A 125 12.37 13.88 0.39
C HIS A 125 11.42 13.58 1.56
N SER A 126 10.68 14.58 2.04
CA SER A 126 9.65 14.38 3.07
C SER A 126 8.54 13.46 2.58
N ALA A 127 8.07 13.61 1.34
CA ALA A 127 7.07 12.70 0.77
C ALA A 127 7.58 11.26 0.65
N LEU A 128 8.86 11.09 0.31
CA LEU A 128 9.51 9.77 0.28
C LEU A 128 9.65 9.16 1.68
N LEU A 129 9.95 9.97 2.68
CA LEU A 129 9.96 9.54 4.08
C LEU A 129 8.55 9.05 4.48
N VAL A 130 7.50 9.81 4.16
CA VAL A 130 6.10 9.41 4.42
C VAL A 130 5.73 8.13 3.69
N LEU A 131 6.23 7.93 2.47
CA LEU A 131 6.05 6.70 1.72
C LEU A 131 6.73 5.51 2.41
N GLY A 132 7.98 5.69 2.85
CA GLY A 132 8.73 4.68 3.60
C GLY A 132 8.07 4.33 4.94
N LEU A 133 7.53 5.34 5.65
CA LEU A 133 6.75 5.14 6.86
C LEU A 133 5.46 4.36 6.59
N GLY A 134 4.81 4.57 5.44
CA GLY A 134 3.66 3.77 5.02
C GLY A 134 4.01 2.28 4.93
N TRP A 135 5.11 1.94 4.24
CA TRP A 135 5.61 0.56 4.17
C TRP A 135 6.00 -0.01 5.54
N ALA A 136 6.69 0.77 6.37
CA ALA A 136 7.06 0.35 7.71
C ALA A 136 5.82 0.06 8.57
N THR A 137 4.77 0.87 8.43
CA THR A 137 3.51 0.67 9.16
C THR A 137 2.79 -0.59 8.71
N ILE A 138 2.72 -0.85 7.39
CA ILE A 138 2.18 -2.09 6.82
C ILE A 138 2.96 -3.31 7.34
N ALA A 139 4.29 -3.23 7.38
CA ALA A 139 5.15 -4.30 7.90
C ALA A 139 4.94 -4.55 9.39
N ILE A 140 4.92 -3.50 10.21
CA ILE A 140 4.69 -3.63 11.65
C ILE A 140 3.30 -4.21 11.92
N TYR A 141 2.28 -3.72 11.21
CA TYR A 141 0.90 -4.18 11.39
C TYR A 141 0.70 -5.65 10.97
N ALA A 142 1.47 -6.15 10.01
CA ALA A 142 1.43 -7.56 9.61
C ALA A 142 2.19 -8.51 10.55
N ASN A 143 3.06 -8.00 11.44
CA ASN A 143 3.89 -8.82 12.32
C ASN A 143 3.54 -8.67 13.82
N GLY A 144 2.55 -7.85 14.16
CA GLY A 144 2.13 -7.56 15.54
C GLY A 144 0.74 -8.08 15.84
#